data_AF-A0A8C2SZ67-F1
#
_entry.id   AF-A0A8C2SZ67-F1
#
_cell.length_a   1.000
_cell.length_b   1.000
_cell.length_c   1.000
_cell.angle_alpha   90.00
_cell.angle_beta   90.00
_cell.angle_gamma   90.00
#
_symmetry.space_group_name_H-M   'P 1'
#
loop_
_entity.id
_entity.type
_entity.pdbx_description
1 polymer ?
#
loop_
_entity_poly.entity_id
_entity_poly.type
_entity_poly.pdbx_seq_one_letter_code
_entity_poly.pdbx_strand_id
1 'polypeptide(L)'
;VTMLQPDPPEEEADEDGAESLPLSAVFPRDTELFSDTFPELKRFRFCGRVLRIAQHHGPRLGMAAAVWDGEQRMDFSGRTVIELGAGTGIVGILAAMLGGDVTLTDLPLALEQLRTNTELNAAAVAASRGRVRVQALPWGRALGSIPHSYDVVLGADVVYDPRCFPALLDTLLQLCGPRSVAFLSCGMRPQLGTAGFFWELLPVHFCVRLLRHHKDSDVGLYRVTRPPSRPAVMVDDGG
;
A
#
# COMPACT_ATOMS: atom_id res chain seq x y z
N VAL A 1 -75.27 -29.38 52.86
CA VAL A 1 -74.14 -30.17 53.42
C VAL A 1 -72.87 -29.61 52.80
N THR A 2 -71.99 -29.14 53.67
CA THR A 2 -70.82 -28.29 53.44
C THR A 2 -69.83 -28.90 52.44
N MET A 3 -69.25 -28.07 51.57
CA MET A 3 -67.95 -28.34 50.96
C MET A 3 -67.08 -27.10 51.14
N LEU A 4 -66.04 -27.27 51.95
CA LEU A 4 -64.96 -26.32 52.21
C LEU A 4 -64.25 -25.99 50.90
N GLN A 5 -63.99 -24.70 50.64
CA GLN A 5 -63.05 -24.28 49.61
C GLN A 5 -61.68 -24.01 50.26
N PRO A 6 -60.58 -24.40 49.59
CA PRO A 6 -59.23 -24.34 50.15
C PRO A 6 -58.65 -22.91 50.15
N ASP A 7 -57.70 -22.70 51.07
CA ASP A 7 -56.90 -21.47 51.21
C ASP A 7 -56.13 -21.12 49.93
N PRO A 8 -55.85 -19.82 49.69
CA PRO A 8 -55.06 -19.39 48.53
C PRO A 8 -53.61 -19.90 48.64
N PRO A 9 -52.95 -20.25 47.51
CA PRO A 9 -51.56 -20.68 47.53
C PRO A 9 -50.63 -19.52 47.93
N GLU A 10 -49.63 -19.88 48.73
CA GLU A 10 -48.54 -19.03 49.22
C GLU A 10 -47.71 -18.48 48.04
N GLU A 11 -47.28 -17.22 48.13
CA GLU A 11 -46.33 -16.61 47.20
C GLU A 11 -44.98 -17.34 47.29
N GLU A 12 -44.67 -18.18 46.29
CA GLU A 12 -43.31 -18.62 46.05
C GLU A 12 -42.50 -17.44 45.51
N ALA A 13 -41.49 -17.03 46.28
CA ALA A 13 -40.50 -16.08 45.84
C ALA A 13 -39.60 -16.74 44.78
N ASP A 14 -39.71 -16.28 43.53
CA ASP A 14 -38.77 -16.59 42.47
C ASP A 14 -37.38 -15.98 42.80
N GLU A 15 -36.54 -16.75 43.48
CA GLU A 15 -35.08 -16.57 43.45
C GLU A 15 -34.53 -17.16 42.15
N ASP A 16 -34.55 -16.38 41.07
CA ASP A 16 -33.55 -16.48 39.99
C ASP A 16 -33.59 -15.21 39.13
N GLY A 17 -33.09 -14.12 39.70
CA GLY A 17 -32.83 -12.84 39.03
C GLY A 17 -31.61 -12.91 38.11
N ALA A 18 -31.59 -13.84 37.15
CA ALA A 18 -30.69 -13.73 36.01
C ALA A 18 -31.33 -12.78 35.00
N GLU A 19 -31.12 -11.46 35.19
CA GLU A 19 -31.41 -10.47 34.16
C GLU A 19 -30.79 -10.93 32.84
N SER A 20 -31.63 -11.25 31.85
CA SER A 20 -31.17 -11.49 30.50
C SER A 20 -30.58 -10.17 30.01
N LEU A 21 -29.27 -10.03 30.11
CA LEU A 21 -28.55 -8.87 29.59
C LEU A 21 -28.97 -8.71 28.11
N PRO A 22 -29.42 -7.53 27.69
CA PRO A 22 -29.76 -7.31 26.28
C PRO A 22 -28.54 -7.64 25.44
N LEU A 23 -28.72 -8.19 24.22
CA LEU A 23 -27.60 -8.53 23.33
C LEU A 23 -26.57 -7.37 23.19
N SER A 24 -27.03 -6.12 23.32
CA SER A 24 -26.19 -4.92 23.35
C SER A 24 -25.26 -4.77 24.56
N ALA A 25 -25.41 -5.58 25.60
CA ALA A 25 -24.52 -5.67 26.77
C ALA A 25 -23.57 -6.87 26.68
N VAL A 26 -23.82 -7.82 25.78
CA VAL A 26 -22.94 -8.96 25.46
C VAL A 26 -21.97 -8.59 24.32
N PHE A 27 -22.37 -7.70 23.41
CA PHE A 27 -21.51 -7.16 22.36
C PHE A 27 -21.00 -5.77 22.75
N PRO A 28 -19.67 -5.59 22.93
CA PRO A 28 -19.05 -4.27 23.09
C PRO A 28 -19.49 -3.33 21.96
N ARG A 29 -19.88 -2.10 22.31
CA ARG A 29 -20.11 -1.01 21.34
C ARG A 29 -18.82 -0.48 20.72
N ASP A 30 -17.67 -1.00 21.15
CA ASP A 30 -16.38 -0.69 20.56
C ASP A 30 -16.21 -1.50 19.27
N THR A 31 -16.72 -0.93 18.18
CA THR A 31 -16.42 -1.39 16.81
C THR A 31 -14.92 -1.42 16.50
N GLU A 32 -14.11 -0.73 17.31
CA GLU A 32 -12.65 -0.78 17.25
C GLU A 32 -12.08 -2.13 17.68
N LEU A 33 -12.68 -2.81 18.68
CA LEU A 33 -12.19 -4.10 19.20
C LEU A 33 -12.39 -5.28 18.24
N PHE A 34 -13.34 -5.15 17.29
CA PHE A 34 -13.65 -6.15 16.27
C PHE A 34 -13.08 -5.79 14.88
N SER A 35 -12.50 -4.61 14.73
CA SER A 35 -11.98 -4.12 13.45
C SER A 35 -10.68 -4.81 13.02
N ASP A 36 -9.93 -5.36 13.99
CA ASP A 36 -8.83 -6.29 13.74
C ASP A 36 -9.35 -7.65 13.26
N THR A 37 -10.61 -7.98 13.54
CA THR A 37 -11.23 -9.29 13.25
C THR A 37 -11.88 -9.35 11.86
N PHE A 38 -12.33 -8.21 11.30
CA PHE A 38 -12.99 -8.17 9.99
C PHE A 38 -12.51 -7.01 9.12
N PRO A 39 -11.75 -7.28 8.03
CA PRO A 39 -11.31 -6.23 7.12
C PRO A 39 -12.47 -5.64 6.33
N GLU A 40 -12.45 -4.33 6.10
CA GLU A 40 -13.41 -3.64 5.24
C GLU A 40 -13.02 -3.86 3.76
N LEU A 41 -13.91 -4.48 2.98
CA LEU A 41 -13.68 -4.69 1.56
C LEU A 41 -14.14 -3.47 0.73
N LYS A 42 -13.17 -2.74 0.16
CA LYS A 42 -13.42 -1.61 -0.74
C LYS A 42 -13.22 -1.99 -2.20
N ARG A 43 -13.97 -1.31 -3.07
CA ARG A 43 -13.87 -1.46 -4.52
C ARG A 43 -13.40 -0.16 -5.14
N PHE A 44 -12.34 -0.24 -5.93
CA PHE A 44 -11.79 0.88 -6.65
C PHE A 44 -11.87 0.64 -8.14
N ARG A 45 -11.96 1.71 -8.93
CA ARG A 45 -11.90 1.63 -10.39
C ARG A 45 -10.82 2.58 -10.88
N PHE A 46 -9.78 2.01 -11.49
CA PHE A 46 -8.65 2.74 -12.07
C PHE A 46 -8.28 2.11 -13.41
N CYS A 47 -7.96 2.91 -14.42
CA CYS A 47 -7.57 2.46 -15.75
C CYS A 47 -8.57 1.46 -16.37
N GLY A 48 -9.87 1.63 -16.08
CA GLY A 48 -10.92 0.69 -16.51
C GLY A 48 -10.89 -0.68 -15.83
N ARG A 49 -10.02 -0.91 -14.84
CA ARG A 49 -9.93 -2.11 -14.01
C ARG A 49 -10.66 -1.91 -12.69
N VAL A 50 -11.24 -2.98 -12.16
CA VAL A 50 -11.89 -2.97 -10.84
C VAL A 50 -11.01 -3.72 -9.86
N LEU A 51 -10.56 -3.04 -8.81
CA LEU A 51 -9.76 -3.61 -7.73
C LEU A 51 -10.63 -3.85 -6.51
N ARG A 52 -10.37 -4.97 -5.82
CA ARG A 52 -10.98 -5.33 -4.55
C ARG A 52 -9.91 -5.32 -3.47
N ILE A 53 -10.02 -4.42 -2.50
CA ILE A 53 -9.00 -4.22 -1.47
C ILE A 53 -9.64 -4.38 -0.10
N ALA A 54 -9.24 -5.42 0.62
CA ALA A 54 -9.49 -5.59 2.03
C ALA A 54 -8.56 -4.66 2.82
N GLN A 55 -9.14 -3.84 3.69
CA GLN A 55 -8.42 -2.91 4.56
C GLN A 55 -8.73 -3.23 6.01
N HIS A 56 -7.69 -3.60 6.77
CA HIS A 56 -7.73 -3.52 8.23
C HIS A 56 -7.59 -2.03 8.58
N HIS A 57 -8.43 -1.49 9.48
CA HIS A 57 -8.52 -0.04 9.70
C HIS A 57 -7.14 0.60 10.00
N GLY A 58 -6.77 1.63 9.25
CA GLY A 58 -5.42 2.21 9.20
C GLY A 58 -5.31 3.40 8.25
N PRO A 59 -4.09 3.92 7.91
CA PRO A 59 -3.93 5.16 7.15
C PRO A 59 -4.65 5.16 5.80
N ARG A 60 -5.07 6.35 5.34
CA ARG A 60 -5.88 6.59 4.13
C ARG A 60 -5.15 6.21 2.82
N LEU A 61 -5.08 4.91 2.51
CA LEU A 61 -4.24 4.32 1.45
C LEU A 61 -4.83 4.39 0.01
N GLY A 62 -5.87 5.20 -0.24
CA GLY A 62 -6.55 5.27 -1.56
C GLY A 62 -6.16 6.45 -2.45
N MET A 63 -5.63 7.53 -1.88
CA MET A 63 -5.40 8.79 -2.62
C MET A 63 -4.22 8.68 -3.59
N ALA A 64 -3.15 8.01 -3.18
CA ALA A 64 -1.97 7.83 -4.01
C ALA A 64 -2.27 6.99 -5.27
N ALA A 65 -3.21 6.03 -5.20
CA ALA A 65 -3.62 5.19 -6.32
C ALA A 65 -4.30 5.98 -7.45
N ALA A 66 -5.12 6.98 -7.10
CA ALA A 66 -5.84 7.81 -8.07
C ALA A 66 -4.90 8.64 -8.96
N VAL A 67 -3.71 8.99 -8.46
CA VAL A 67 -2.72 9.74 -9.24
C VAL A 67 -2.15 8.90 -10.40
N TRP A 68 -2.24 7.58 -10.31
CA TRP A 68 -1.87 6.65 -11.38
C TRP A 68 -2.96 6.49 -12.45
N ASP A 69 -4.18 6.96 -12.19
CA ASP A 69 -5.33 6.87 -13.11
C ASP A 69 -5.36 8.02 -14.15
N GLY A 70 -4.19 8.40 -14.68
CA GLY A 70 -4.05 9.52 -15.61
C GLY A 70 -4.15 9.15 -17.09
N GLU A 71 -4.42 10.16 -17.94
CA GLU A 71 -4.46 10.07 -19.42
C GLU A 71 -3.20 9.49 -20.10
N GLN A 72 -2.11 9.25 -19.37
CA GLN A 72 -1.01 8.44 -19.89
C GLN A 72 -1.37 6.98 -19.71
N ARG A 73 -1.52 6.28 -20.85
CA ARG A 73 -1.65 4.83 -20.93
C ARG A 73 -0.43 4.18 -20.27
N MET A 74 -0.49 3.95 -18.96
CA MET A 74 0.53 3.22 -18.23
C MET A 74 0.43 1.78 -18.68
N ASP A 75 1.42 1.34 -19.46
CA ASP A 75 1.54 -0.03 -19.91
C ASP A 75 2.75 -0.68 -19.22
N PHE A 76 2.47 -1.71 -18.43
CA PHE A 76 3.49 -2.49 -17.73
C PHE A 76 3.74 -3.84 -18.41
N SER A 77 3.12 -4.10 -19.57
CA SER A 77 3.24 -5.36 -20.29
C SER A 77 4.70 -5.76 -20.50
N GLY A 78 5.07 -6.90 -19.91
CA GLY A 78 6.42 -7.47 -20.02
C GLY A 78 7.50 -6.76 -19.22
N ARG A 79 7.15 -5.77 -18.39
CA ARG A 79 8.10 -5.05 -17.52
C ARG A 79 8.18 -5.68 -16.14
N THR A 80 9.38 -5.69 -15.58
CA THR A 80 9.62 -5.99 -14.17
C THR A 80 9.30 -4.76 -13.33
N VAL A 81 8.46 -4.93 -12.31
CA VAL A 81 8.01 -3.85 -11.43
C VAL A 81 8.26 -4.23 -9.98
N ILE A 82 8.72 -3.30 -9.16
CA ILE A 82 8.76 -3.44 -7.70
C ILE A 82 8.04 -2.28 -7.05
N GLU A 83 7.19 -2.55 -6.07
CA GLU A 83 6.55 -1.53 -5.24
C GLU A 83 7.16 -1.54 -3.84
N LEU A 84 7.62 -0.37 -3.39
CA LEU A 84 8.15 -0.12 -2.05
C LEU A 84 7.04 0.37 -1.13
N GLY A 85 6.94 -0.19 0.08
CA GLY A 85 5.95 0.24 1.08
C GLY A 85 4.51 0.13 0.55
N ALA A 86 4.20 -1.03 -0.04
CA ALA A 86 2.96 -1.25 -0.78
C ALA A 86 1.69 -1.14 0.07
N GLY A 87 1.76 -1.38 1.38
CA GLY A 87 0.66 -1.33 2.33
C GLY A 87 -0.47 -2.29 1.97
N THR A 88 -1.48 -1.78 1.26
CA THR A 88 -2.58 -2.61 0.73
C THR A 88 -2.23 -3.32 -0.59
N GLY A 89 -1.20 -2.84 -1.30
CA GLY A 89 -0.78 -3.35 -2.61
C GLY A 89 -1.57 -2.78 -3.77
N ILE A 90 -2.46 -1.79 -3.54
CA ILE A 90 -3.39 -1.30 -4.56
C ILE A 90 -2.70 -0.82 -5.85
N VAL A 91 -1.54 -0.15 -5.75
CA VAL A 91 -0.85 0.39 -6.93
C VAL A 91 -0.13 -0.71 -7.70
N GLY A 92 0.61 -1.60 -7.04
CA GLY A 92 1.30 -2.69 -7.70
C GLY A 92 0.34 -3.78 -8.21
N ILE A 93 -0.79 -4.03 -7.54
CA ILE A 93 -1.85 -4.90 -8.07
C ILE A 93 -2.43 -4.29 -9.36
N LEU A 94 -2.67 -2.98 -9.38
CA LEU A 94 -3.09 -2.29 -10.62
C LEU A 94 -2.03 -2.45 -11.72
N ALA A 95 -0.75 -2.26 -11.39
CA ALA A 95 0.34 -2.46 -12.35
C ALA A 95 0.37 -3.89 -12.91
N ALA A 96 0.07 -4.91 -12.10
CA ALA A 96 -0.06 -6.29 -12.54
C ALA A 96 -1.30 -6.50 -13.44
N MET A 97 -2.45 -5.88 -13.12
CA MET A 97 -3.64 -5.86 -14.00
C MET A 97 -3.41 -5.10 -15.32
N LEU A 98 -2.28 -4.41 -15.44
CA LEU A 98 -1.80 -3.72 -16.64
C LEU A 98 -0.60 -4.45 -17.28
N GLY A 99 -0.39 -5.73 -16.94
CA GLY A 99 0.56 -6.63 -17.61
C GLY A 99 1.96 -6.72 -16.99
N GLY A 100 2.19 -6.09 -15.83
CA GLY A 100 3.47 -6.11 -15.13
C GLY A 100 3.81 -7.45 -14.46
N ASP A 101 5.10 -7.73 -14.33
CA ASP A 101 5.65 -8.75 -13.44
C ASP A 101 6.09 -8.10 -12.13
N VAL A 102 5.19 -8.08 -11.15
CA VAL A 102 5.25 -7.20 -9.99
C VAL A 102 5.77 -7.93 -8.74
N THR A 103 6.77 -7.36 -8.08
CA THR A 103 7.14 -7.68 -6.70
C THR A 103 6.55 -6.62 -5.77
N LEU A 104 5.56 -6.97 -4.96
CA LEU A 104 5.03 -6.12 -3.89
C LEU A 104 5.91 -6.29 -2.64
N THR A 105 6.36 -5.17 -2.08
CA THR A 105 7.20 -5.20 -0.89
C THR A 105 6.75 -4.25 0.22
N ASP A 106 6.92 -4.71 1.45
CA ASP A 106 6.67 -3.94 2.66
C ASP A 106 7.41 -4.60 3.86
N LEU A 107 7.18 -4.10 5.07
CA LEU A 107 7.55 -4.73 6.32
C LEU A 107 6.79 -6.06 6.54
N PRO A 108 7.34 -6.99 7.33
CA PRO A 108 6.71 -8.30 7.59
C PRO A 108 5.24 -8.24 8.01
N LEU A 109 4.87 -7.24 8.80
CA LEU A 109 3.50 -7.01 9.28
C LEU A 109 2.47 -6.84 8.16
N ALA A 110 2.85 -6.25 7.02
CA ALA A 110 1.93 -5.96 5.93
C ALA A 110 1.81 -7.11 4.91
N LEU A 111 2.65 -8.14 4.99
CA LEU A 111 2.72 -9.19 3.96
C LEU A 111 1.44 -10.02 3.87
N GLU A 112 0.77 -10.29 4.99
CA GLU A 112 -0.49 -11.02 4.99
C GLU A 112 -1.58 -10.25 4.24
N GLN A 113 -1.74 -8.96 4.53
CA GLN A 113 -2.69 -8.10 3.81
C GLN A 113 -2.37 -8.02 2.32
N LEU A 114 -1.09 -7.92 1.94
CA LEU A 114 -0.68 -7.93 0.53
C LEU A 114 -1.06 -9.24 -0.18
N ARG A 115 -0.90 -10.39 0.49
CA ARG A 115 -1.29 -11.69 -0.05
C ARG A 115 -2.79 -11.78 -0.25
N THR A 116 -3.58 -11.43 0.77
CA THR A 116 -5.04 -11.37 0.70
C THR A 116 -5.51 -10.49 -0.46
N ASN A 117 -4.97 -9.27 -0.59
CA ASN A 117 -5.36 -8.37 -1.68
C ASN A 117 -4.89 -8.87 -3.05
N THR A 118 -3.74 -9.54 -3.14
CA THR A 118 -3.30 -10.18 -4.38
C THR A 118 -4.28 -11.29 -4.81
N GLU A 119 -4.69 -12.14 -3.88
CA GLU A 119 -5.62 -13.25 -4.12
C GLU A 119 -7.01 -12.77 -4.56
N LEU A 120 -7.54 -11.73 -3.90
CA LEU A 120 -8.82 -11.08 -4.26
C LEU A 120 -8.85 -10.55 -5.71
N ASN A 121 -7.68 -10.33 -6.31
CA ASN A 121 -7.51 -9.75 -7.63
C ASN A 121 -6.84 -10.71 -8.65
N ALA A 122 -6.55 -11.95 -8.27
CA ALA A 122 -5.73 -12.88 -9.05
C ALA A 122 -6.29 -13.15 -10.45
N ALA A 123 -7.61 -13.31 -10.60
CA ALA A 123 -8.25 -13.57 -11.89
C ALA A 123 -8.06 -12.40 -12.88
N ALA A 124 -8.17 -11.16 -12.40
CA ALA A 124 -8.01 -9.97 -13.24
C ALA A 124 -6.53 -9.73 -13.63
N VAL A 125 -5.61 -10.05 -12.72
CA VAL A 125 -4.16 -10.05 -13.01
C VAL A 125 -3.83 -11.10 -14.09
N ALA A 126 -4.31 -12.33 -13.92
CA ALA A 126 -4.07 -13.42 -14.88
C ALA A 126 -4.65 -13.12 -16.27
N ALA A 127 -5.85 -12.52 -16.34
CA ALA A 127 -6.46 -12.09 -17.60
C ALA A 127 -5.62 -11.09 -18.39
N SER A 128 -4.74 -10.34 -17.71
CA SER A 128 -3.83 -9.37 -18.30
C SER A 128 -2.40 -9.89 -18.48
N ARG A 129 -2.18 -11.20 -18.25
CA ARG A 129 -0.86 -11.87 -18.26
C ARG A 129 0.15 -11.27 -17.27
N GLY A 130 -0.34 -10.52 -16.28
CA GLY A 130 0.48 -9.99 -15.20
C GLY A 130 0.83 -11.08 -14.18
N ARG A 131 1.78 -10.77 -13.31
CA ARG A 131 2.18 -11.61 -12.18
C ARG A 131 2.39 -10.76 -10.95
N VAL A 132 2.15 -11.34 -9.79
CA VAL A 132 2.39 -10.70 -8.50
C VAL A 132 3.10 -11.69 -7.58
N ARG A 133 4.16 -11.24 -6.94
CA ARG A 133 4.81 -11.91 -5.81
C ARG A 133 4.95 -10.93 -4.65
N VAL A 134 4.83 -11.44 -3.43
CA VAL A 134 4.89 -10.65 -2.20
C VAL A 134 6.13 -11.04 -1.40
N GLN A 135 6.94 -10.06 -1.03
CA GLN A 135 8.19 -10.26 -0.31
C GLN A 135 8.46 -9.15 0.71
N ALA A 136 9.07 -9.48 1.86
CA ALA A 136 9.53 -8.48 2.81
C ALA A 136 10.73 -7.68 2.27
N LEU A 137 10.70 -6.36 2.42
CA LEU A 137 11.84 -5.49 2.15
C LEU A 137 11.87 -4.32 3.13
N PRO A 138 12.48 -4.47 4.31
CA PRO A 138 12.85 -3.34 5.15
C PRO A 138 13.88 -2.48 4.40
N TRP A 139 13.60 -1.18 4.25
CA TRP A 139 14.47 -0.28 3.52
C TRP A 139 15.87 -0.16 4.16
N GLY A 140 16.88 0.12 3.33
CA GLY A 140 18.27 0.30 3.76
C GLY A 140 18.98 -1.01 4.12
N ARG A 141 18.35 -2.16 3.87
CA ARG A 141 18.94 -3.49 4.03
C ARG A 141 19.38 -4.06 2.68
N ALA A 142 20.19 -5.11 2.73
CA ALA A 142 20.55 -5.87 1.54
C ALA A 142 19.31 -6.52 0.90
N LEU A 143 19.25 -6.55 -0.43
CA LEU A 143 18.10 -7.02 -1.19
C LEU A 143 17.84 -8.54 -1.08
N GLY A 144 18.83 -9.32 -0.65
CA GLY A 144 18.72 -10.78 -0.58
C GLY A 144 18.43 -11.39 -1.96
N SER A 145 17.26 -12.03 -2.11
CA SER A 145 16.82 -12.60 -3.39
C SER A 145 16.14 -11.60 -4.34
N ILE A 146 15.94 -10.35 -3.92
CA ILE A 146 15.35 -9.31 -4.76
C ILE A 146 16.40 -8.85 -5.80
N PRO A 147 16.05 -8.80 -7.11
CA PRO A 147 16.92 -8.27 -8.14
C PRO A 147 17.36 -6.83 -7.87
N HIS A 148 18.60 -6.50 -8.24
CA HIS A 148 19.18 -5.15 -8.09
C HIS A 148 18.77 -4.19 -9.23
N SER A 149 17.84 -4.58 -10.09
CA SER A 149 17.36 -3.74 -11.17
C SER A 149 15.97 -4.15 -11.58
N TYR A 150 15.08 -3.17 -11.62
CA TYR A 150 13.73 -3.30 -12.15
C TYR A 150 13.51 -2.29 -13.28
N ASP A 151 12.66 -2.60 -14.24
CA ASP A 151 12.29 -1.62 -15.27
C ASP A 151 11.53 -0.45 -14.64
N VAL A 152 10.67 -0.76 -13.67
CA VAL A 152 9.90 0.23 -12.93
C VAL A 152 9.98 0.00 -11.42
N VAL A 153 10.21 1.09 -10.68
CA VAL A 153 10.07 1.12 -9.22
C VAL A 153 8.89 2.03 -8.87
N LEU A 154 7.99 1.58 -7.99
CA LEU A 154 6.81 2.31 -7.55
C LEU A 154 6.92 2.60 -6.05
N GLY A 155 6.42 3.75 -5.62
CA GLY A 155 6.25 4.08 -4.20
C GLY A 155 5.12 5.07 -4.03
N ALA A 156 4.13 4.73 -3.21
CA ALA A 156 2.95 5.53 -2.98
C ALA A 156 2.88 5.92 -1.51
N ASP A 157 2.97 7.22 -1.22
CA ASP A 157 3.04 7.77 0.14
C ASP A 157 4.15 7.16 1.02
N VAL A 158 5.29 6.81 0.41
CA VAL A 158 6.48 6.25 1.10
C VAL A 158 7.35 7.31 1.78
N VAL A 159 7.11 8.59 1.50
CA VAL A 159 7.86 9.73 2.04
C VAL A 159 7.02 10.42 3.11
N TYR A 160 7.13 9.96 4.36
CA TYR A 160 6.34 10.51 5.48
C TYR A 160 7.09 10.57 6.82
N ASP A 161 8.20 9.83 6.96
CA ASP A 161 9.03 9.83 8.16
C ASP A 161 10.48 10.19 7.77
N PRO A 162 10.98 11.39 8.12
CA PRO A 162 12.35 11.81 7.82
C PRO A 162 13.43 10.84 8.27
N ARG A 163 13.20 10.08 9.33
CA ARG A 163 14.15 9.09 9.86
C ARG A 163 14.38 7.93 8.88
N CYS A 164 13.41 7.67 8.01
CA CYS A 164 13.45 6.60 7.01
C CYS A 164 14.05 7.06 5.66
N PHE A 165 14.27 8.37 5.45
CA PHE A 165 14.70 8.89 4.15
C PHE A 165 16.04 8.34 3.66
N PRO A 166 17.10 8.24 4.50
CA PRO A 166 18.35 7.63 4.05
C PRO A 166 18.17 6.18 3.62
N ALA A 167 17.43 5.39 4.40
CA ALA A 167 17.17 3.99 4.10
C ALA A 167 16.35 3.81 2.81
N LEU A 168 15.35 4.67 2.57
CA LEU A 168 14.57 4.68 1.34
C LEU A 168 15.46 5.05 0.14
N LEU A 169 16.32 6.07 0.27
CA LEU A 169 17.28 6.46 -0.76
C LEU A 169 18.23 5.31 -1.11
N ASP A 170 18.82 4.65 -0.12
CA ASP A 170 19.70 3.50 -0.31
C ASP A 170 19.01 2.36 -1.05
N THR A 171 17.73 2.14 -0.77
CA THR A 171 16.92 1.13 -1.44
C THR A 171 16.66 1.51 -2.90
N LEU A 172 16.32 2.78 -3.17
CA LEU A 172 16.15 3.28 -4.54
C LEU A 172 17.46 3.17 -5.34
N LEU A 173 18.61 3.46 -4.73
CA LEU A 173 19.93 3.29 -5.35
C LEU A 173 20.20 1.82 -5.71
N GLN A 174 19.83 0.88 -4.85
CA GLN A 174 20.00 -0.55 -5.11
C GLN A 174 19.05 -1.09 -6.19
N LEU A 175 17.88 -0.49 -6.40
CA LEU A 175 16.84 -1.01 -7.33
C LEU A 175 16.81 -0.29 -8.68
N CYS A 176 17.30 0.94 -8.75
CA CYS A 176 17.29 1.75 -9.97
C CYS A 176 18.60 1.58 -10.74
N GLY A 177 18.59 0.73 -11.76
CA GLY A 177 19.62 0.64 -12.78
C GLY A 177 19.59 1.79 -13.80
N PRO A 178 20.50 1.80 -14.79
CA PRO A 178 20.61 2.88 -15.78
C PRO A 178 19.35 3.12 -16.64
N ARG A 179 18.53 2.08 -16.83
CA ARG A 179 17.29 2.14 -17.62
C ARG A 179 16.01 2.17 -16.76
N SER A 180 16.16 2.03 -15.44
CA SER A 180 15.03 2.03 -14.53
C SER A 180 14.35 3.38 -14.47
N VAL A 181 13.02 3.37 -14.31
CA VAL A 181 12.24 4.55 -13.98
C VAL A 181 11.52 4.32 -12.67
N ALA A 182 11.77 5.15 -11.68
CA ALA A 182 11.02 5.18 -10.45
C ALA A 182 9.88 6.22 -10.56
N PHE A 183 8.71 5.87 -10.05
CA PHE A 183 7.57 6.76 -9.91
C PHE A 183 7.16 6.80 -8.43
N LEU A 184 7.23 7.99 -7.84
CA LEU A 184 6.92 8.22 -6.44
C LEU A 184 5.75 9.19 -6.34
N SER A 185 4.64 8.77 -5.74
CA SER A 185 3.55 9.68 -5.37
C SER A 185 3.60 9.98 -3.88
N CYS A 186 3.38 11.24 -3.50
CA CYS A 186 3.43 11.67 -2.12
C CYS A 186 2.57 12.91 -1.88
N GLY A 187 1.78 12.90 -0.82
CA GLY A 187 1.18 14.12 -0.26
C GLY A 187 2.26 15.07 0.26
N MET A 188 2.37 16.26 -0.34
CA MET A 188 3.34 17.27 0.07
C MET A 188 2.96 17.82 1.44
N ARG A 189 3.80 17.51 2.43
CA ARG A 189 3.62 17.90 3.84
C ARG A 189 4.94 18.48 4.32
N PRO A 190 5.10 19.83 4.32
CA PRO A 190 6.35 20.47 4.68
C PRO A 190 6.89 20.04 6.05
N GLN A 191 6.00 19.85 7.03
CA GLN A 191 6.32 19.41 8.38
C GLN A 191 6.91 17.99 8.45
N LEU A 192 6.74 17.18 7.41
CA LEU A 192 7.31 15.83 7.31
C LEU A 192 8.56 15.79 6.43
N GLY A 193 9.13 16.94 6.06
CA GLY A 193 10.36 17.00 5.26
C GLY A 193 10.21 16.49 3.82
N THR A 194 8.98 16.30 3.33
CA THR A 194 8.69 15.79 1.97
C THR A 194 9.37 16.62 0.88
N ALA A 195 9.34 17.94 0.99
CA ALA A 195 10.04 18.86 0.10
C ALA A 195 11.56 18.61 0.09
N GLY A 196 12.20 18.50 1.26
CA GLY A 196 13.63 18.21 1.36
C GLY A 196 14.01 16.88 0.73
N PHE A 197 13.17 15.84 0.86
CA PHE A 197 13.41 14.57 0.18
C PHE A 197 13.45 14.70 -1.35
N PHE A 198 12.46 15.38 -1.93
CA PHE A 198 12.34 15.49 -3.40
C PHE A 198 13.23 16.56 -4.03
N TRP A 199 13.54 17.65 -3.31
CA TRP A 199 14.24 18.81 -3.86
C TRP A 199 15.70 18.91 -3.43
N GLU A 200 16.08 18.24 -2.34
CA GLU A 200 17.44 18.32 -1.82
C GLU A 200 18.11 16.95 -1.83
N LEU A 201 17.50 15.92 -1.24
CA LEU A 201 18.13 14.62 -1.08
C LEU A 201 18.19 13.79 -2.37
N LEU A 202 17.04 13.52 -3.01
CA LEU A 202 16.98 12.73 -4.24
C LEU A 202 17.81 13.33 -5.39
N PRO A 203 17.80 14.66 -5.64
CA PRO A 203 18.52 15.26 -6.77
C PRO A 203 20.04 15.10 -6.72
N VAL A 204 20.63 14.79 -5.55
CA VAL A 204 22.07 14.49 -5.43
C VAL A 204 22.44 13.23 -6.21
N HIS A 205 21.51 12.28 -6.36
CA HIS A 205 21.78 10.97 -6.94
C HIS A 205 20.95 10.63 -8.18
N PHE A 206 19.84 11.35 -8.39
CA PHE A 206 18.86 11.07 -9.43
C PHE A 206 18.43 12.33 -10.17
N CYS A 207 18.00 12.17 -11.42
CA CYS A 207 17.17 13.17 -12.08
C CYS A 207 15.72 13.02 -11.60
N VAL A 208 15.20 14.05 -10.94
CA VAL A 208 13.83 14.09 -10.39
C VAL A 208 12.99 15.07 -11.19
N ARG A 209 11.80 14.65 -11.64
CA ARG A 209 10.86 15.50 -12.38
C ARG A 209 9.44 15.31 -11.84
N LEU A 210 8.81 16.40 -11.40
CA LEU A 210 7.37 16.42 -11.12
C LEU A 210 6.59 16.23 -12.42
N LEU A 211 5.79 15.17 -12.50
CA LEU A 211 4.92 14.89 -13.65
C LEU A 211 3.53 15.47 -13.50
N ARG A 212 3.00 15.44 -12.27
CA ARG A 212 1.64 15.87 -11.96
C ARG A 212 1.54 16.31 -10.51
N HIS A 213 0.71 17.30 -10.25
CA HIS A 213 0.35 17.73 -8.91
C HIS A 213 -1.17 17.83 -8.83
N HIS A 214 -1.78 17.04 -7.95
CA HIS A 214 -3.21 17.11 -7.67
C HIS A 214 -3.43 18.11 -6.55
N LYS A 215 -3.86 19.33 -6.91
CA LYS A 215 -3.93 20.47 -5.99
C LYS A 215 -4.89 20.23 -4.81
N ASP A 216 -6.03 19.60 -5.06
CA ASP A 216 -7.08 19.42 -4.03
C ASP A 216 -6.62 18.52 -2.88
N SER A 217 -5.75 17.55 -3.17
CA SER A 217 -5.18 16.65 -2.17
C SER A 217 -3.73 16.94 -1.83
N ASP A 218 -3.15 17.96 -2.47
CA ASP A 218 -1.72 18.29 -2.44
C ASP A 218 -0.79 17.09 -2.69
N VAL A 219 -1.11 16.22 -3.65
CA VAL A 219 -0.29 15.03 -3.97
C VAL A 219 0.51 15.25 -5.25
N GLY A 220 1.84 15.10 -5.17
CA GLY A 220 2.74 15.14 -6.31
C GLY A 220 3.08 13.73 -6.83
N LEU A 221 3.16 13.56 -8.14
CA LEU A 221 3.75 12.38 -8.81
C LEU A 221 5.09 12.75 -9.41
N TYR A 222 6.15 12.12 -8.94
CA TYR A 222 7.52 12.38 -9.34
C TYR A 222 8.05 11.20 -10.15
N ARG A 223 8.71 11.51 -11.27
CA ARG A 223 9.54 10.58 -12.04
C ARG A 223 10.98 10.74 -11.63
N VAL A 224 11.62 9.63 -11.29
CA VAL A 224 13.00 9.57 -10.79
C VAL A 224 13.79 8.61 -11.68
N THR A 225 14.92 9.05 -12.22
CA THR A 225 15.80 8.22 -13.07
C THR A 225 17.27 8.42 -12.73
N ARG A 226 18.12 7.46 -13.04
CA ARG A 226 19.57 7.65 -12.96
C ARG A 226 20.00 8.84 -13.84
N PRO A 227 20.99 9.65 -13.40
CA PRO A 227 21.60 10.65 -14.26
C PRO A 227 22.23 9.97 -15.49
N PRO A 228 22.25 10.64 -16.64
CA PRO A 228 22.97 10.12 -17.79
C PRO A 228 24.43 9.88 -17.40
N SER A 229 24.96 8.71 -17.75
CA SER A 229 26.39 8.41 -17.60
C SER A 229 27.19 9.47 -18.36
N ARG A 230 28.12 10.15 -17.69
CA ARG A 230 29.09 11.00 -18.40
C ARG A 230 29.81 10.13 -19.44
N PRO A 231 29.95 10.57 -20.71
CA PRO A 231 30.79 9.87 -21.66
C PRO A 231 32.19 9.78 -21.07
N ALA A 232 32.82 8.60 -21.18
CA ALA A 232 34.22 8.44 -20.83
C ALA A 232 35.02 9.50 -21.61
N VAL A 233 35.75 10.34 -20.89
CA VAL A 233 36.72 11.23 -21.54
C VAL A 233 37.75 10.30 -22.16
N MET A 234 37.74 10.21 -23.49
CA MET A 234 38.83 9.59 -24.24
C MET A 234 40.08 10.37 -23.87
N VAL A 235 40.94 9.77 -23.04
CA VAL A 235 42.29 10.26 -22.85
C VAL A 235 42.98 10.04 -24.18
N ASP A 236 43.21 11.13 -24.89
CA ASP A 236 44.08 11.15 -26.06
C ASP A 236 45.49 10.85 -25.54
N ASP A 237 45.92 9.59 -25.67
CA ASP A 237 47.33 9.22 -25.51
C ASP A 237 48.10 9.86 -26.68
N GLY A 238 48.41 11.14 -26.50
CA GLY A 238 49.26 11.92 -27.37
C GLY A 238 50.63 11.27 -27.47
N GLY A 239 51.02 10.98 -28.71
CA GLY A 239 52.26 10.32 -29.14
C GLY A 239 53.56 11.06 -28.81
#